data_AF-A0AA97B2L9-F1
#
_entry.id   AF-A0AA97B2L9-F1
#
_cell.length_a   1.000
_cell.length_b   1.000
_cell.length_c   1.000
_cell.angle_alpha   90.00
_cell.angle_beta   90.00
_cell.angle_gamma   90.00
#
_symmetry.space_group_name_H-M   'P 1'
#
loop_
_entity.id
_entity.type
_entity.pdbx_description
1 polymer ?
#
loop_
_entity_poly.entity_id
_entity_poly.type
_entity_poly.pdbx_seq_one_letter_code
_entity_poly.pdbx_strand_id
1 'polypeptide(L)'
;MRAYLLTSALLLVSCNVGTESKPPPSTRLVYPSGLAFWRPEAGPSTNGYLYVASANFDKCYDSGSVVALDLDAVGVRPFGTDFDPGESLPNDVTSLGIGAQSYVQIQSFAGEMAIWSPPGRPPRLFVPARAEGSLLHAIDVGDDGLSLSCVQGGERDCRVNALSLLDVPGASNGLPSAPGPLGVSVAGNGEDARVWVTHTELAGPPTTFTEADLGATCFTSPRRTPRATR
;
A
#
# COMPACT_ATOMS: atom_id res chain seq x y z
N MET A 1 -22.40 53.70 -14.76
CA MET A 1 -21.18 52.87 -14.66
C MET A 1 -20.70 52.82 -13.21
N ARG A 2 -21.28 51.96 -12.35
CA ARG A 2 -20.87 51.86 -10.94
C ARG A 2 -21.25 50.54 -10.24
N ALA A 3 -21.63 49.52 -11.02
CA ALA A 3 -22.02 48.20 -10.51
C ALA A 3 -20.98 47.09 -10.78
N TYR A 4 -19.94 47.37 -11.57
CA TYR A 4 -18.96 46.36 -12.00
C TYR A 4 -17.78 46.14 -11.04
N LEU A 5 -17.59 47.04 -10.05
CA LEU A 5 -16.47 46.92 -9.09
C LEU A 5 -16.81 46.06 -7.87
N LEU A 6 -18.09 45.91 -7.51
CA LEU A 6 -18.51 45.09 -6.37
C LEU A 6 -18.52 43.58 -6.69
N THR A 7 -18.72 43.20 -7.94
CA THR A 7 -18.69 41.78 -8.38
C THR A 7 -17.29 41.18 -8.41
N SER A 8 -16.24 41.99 -8.58
CA SER A 8 -14.86 41.50 -8.63
C SER A 8 -14.30 41.14 -7.25
N ALA A 9 -14.79 41.77 -6.17
CA ALA A 9 -14.35 41.48 -4.81
C ALA A 9 -14.96 40.20 -4.21
N LEU A 10 -16.16 39.81 -4.65
CA LEU A 10 -16.83 38.58 -4.22
C LEU A 10 -16.22 37.30 -4.84
N LEU A 11 -15.53 37.40 -5.97
CA LEU A 11 -14.82 36.27 -6.59
C LEU A 11 -13.49 35.91 -5.90
N LEU A 12 -12.92 36.82 -5.10
CA LEU A 12 -11.67 36.57 -4.36
C LEU A 12 -11.89 35.86 -3.02
N VAL A 13 -13.14 35.72 -2.56
CA VAL A 13 -13.49 35.08 -1.28
C VAL A 13 -14.08 33.68 -1.47
N SER A 14 -14.35 33.24 -2.70
CA SER A 14 -15.10 31.99 -2.94
C SER A 14 -14.26 30.70 -2.99
N CYS A 15 -12.94 30.74 -2.82
CA CYS A 15 -12.12 29.52 -2.85
C CYS A 15 -11.05 29.53 -1.76
N ASN A 16 -11.47 29.71 -0.50
CA ASN A 16 -10.71 29.07 0.58
C ASN A 16 -11.24 27.64 0.71
N VAL A 17 -10.94 26.80 -0.30
CA VAL A 17 -11.04 25.35 -0.15
C VAL A 17 -9.94 25.02 0.83
N GLY A 18 -10.25 25.09 2.12
CA GLY A 18 -9.35 24.68 3.18
C GLY A 18 -8.98 23.24 2.89
N THR A 19 -7.77 23.02 2.40
CA THR A 19 -7.14 21.72 2.25
C THR A 19 -6.75 21.22 3.65
N GLU A 20 -7.72 21.09 4.54
CA GLU A 20 -7.49 20.43 5.81
C GLU A 20 -7.18 18.97 5.50
N SER A 21 -5.93 18.57 5.72
CA SER A 21 -5.53 17.22 5.41
C SER A 21 -6.34 16.23 6.26
N LYS A 22 -6.92 15.25 5.59
CA LYS A 22 -7.74 14.20 6.17
C LYS A 22 -7.07 12.84 5.94
N PRO A 23 -5.98 12.53 6.66
CA PRO A 23 -5.32 11.24 6.53
C PRO A 23 -6.24 10.11 7.06
N PRO A 24 -6.08 8.88 6.57
CA PRO A 24 -6.75 7.72 7.14
C PRO A 24 -6.51 7.59 8.65
N PRO A 25 -7.51 7.16 9.41
CA PRO A 25 -7.39 7.01 10.86
C PRO A 25 -6.48 5.83 11.18
N SER A 26 -5.57 5.98 12.13
CA SER A 26 -4.74 4.89 12.63
C SER A 26 -5.47 3.97 13.62
N THR A 27 -6.73 4.24 13.95
CA THR A 27 -7.48 3.48 14.97
C THR A 27 -8.43 2.43 14.40
N ARG A 28 -8.64 2.42 13.09
CA ARG A 28 -9.55 1.48 12.42
C ARG A 28 -9.10 1.18 10.99
N LEU A 29 -9.53 0.03 10.48
CA LEU A 29 -9.33 -0.34 9.09
C LEU A 29 -10.43 0.27 8.22
N VAL A 30 -10.06 0.89 7.11
CA VAL A 30 -11.01 1.59 6.21
C VAL A 30 -11.01 0.90 4.85
N TYR A 31 -12.03 0.06 4.61
CA TYR A 31 -12.14 -0.76 3.40
C TYR A 31 -10.87 -1.61 3.14
N PRO A 32 -10.56 -2.59 4.02
CA PRO A 32 -9.39 -3.44 3.83
C PRO A 32 -9.49 -4.19 2.50
N SER A 33 -8.43 -4.14 1.68
CA SER A 33 -8.38 -4.73 0.34
C SER A 33 -7.19 -5.64 0.11
N GLY A 34 -6.06 -5.38 0.79
CA GLY A 34 -4.86 -6.21 0.74
C GLY A 34 -4.48 -6.70 2.12
N LEU A 35 -4.11 -7.97 2.22
CA LEU A 35 -3.69 -8.62 3.46
C LEU A 35 -2.40 -9.39 3.24
N ALA A 36 -1.45 -9.28 4.16
CA ALA A 36 -0.27 -10.15 4.19
C ALA A 36 0.02 -10.58 5.62
N PHE A 37 0.31 -11.87 5.80
CA PHE A 37 0.67 -12.45 7.08
C PHE A 37 2.17 -12.77 7.11
N TRP A 38 2.83 -12.45 8.22
CA TRP A 38 4.22 -12.80 8.45
C TRP A 38 4.44 -13.25 9.88
N ARG A 39 5.09 -14.40 10.04
CA ARG A 39 5.54 -14.88 11.34
C ARG A 39 7.05 -15.05 11.29
N PRO A 40 7.84 -14.22 11.98
CA PRO A 40 9.27 -14.44 12.06
C PRO A 40 9.57 -15.73 12.83
N GLU A 41 10.65 -16.43 12.48
CA GLU A 41 11.09 -17.64 13.19
C GLU A 41 11.49 -17.34 14.64
N ALA A 42 11.99 -16.12 14.90
CA ALA A 42 12.30 -15.60 16.21
C ALA A 42 11.88 -14.13 16.29
N GLY A 43 11.18 -13.75 17.35
CA GLY A 43 10.69 -12.39 17.53
C GLY A 43 9.78 -12.27 18.75
N PRO A 44 9.34 -11.05 19.08
CA PRO A 44 8.50 -10.81 20.25
C PRO A 44 7.04 -11.27 20.04
N SER A 45 6.55 -11.29 18.80
CA SER A 45 5.20 -11.77 18.48
C SER A 45 5.19 -13.27 18.19
N THR A 46 4.36 -14.00 18.93
CA THR A 46 4.16 -15.45 18.84
C THR A 46 3.10 -15.82 17.81
N ASN A 47 2.03 -15.03 17.69
CA ASN A 47 0.98 -15.25 16.69
C ASN A 47 1.36 -14.68 15.32
N GLY A 48 2.34 -13.78 15.27
CA GLY A 48 2.84 -13.12 14.07
C GLY A 48 2.16 -11.78 13.81
N TYR A 49 2.48 -11.21 12.66
CA TYR A 49 2.03 -9.90 12.24
C TYR A 49 1.06 -10.00 11.06
N LEU A 50 0.06 -9.11 11.06
CA LEU A 50 -0.85 -8.92 9.94
C LEU A 50 -0.68 -7.51 9.38
N TYR A 51 -0.38 -7.43 8.09
CA TYR A 51 -0.33 -6.18 7.35
C TYR A 51 -1.61 -6.00 6.55
N VAL A 52 -2.20 -4.82 6.66
CA VAL A 52 -3.49 -4.52 6.04
C VAL A 52 -3.39 -3.26 5.20
N ALA A 53 -3.67 -3.38 3.91
CA ALA A 53 -3.88 -2.25 3.02
C ALA A 53 -5.35 -1.83 3.04
N SER A 54 -5.59 -0.54 3.25
CA SER A 54 -6.90 0.10 3.24
C SER A 54 -7.11 0.86 1.93
N ALA A 55 -8.20 0.53 1.22
CA ALA A 55 -8.46 1.07 -0.09
C ALA A 55 -8.95 2.52 -0.08
N ASN A 56 -9.58 3.02 0.99
CA ASN A 56 -10.23 4.34 0.97
C ASN A 56 -11.17 4.50 -0.25
N PHE A 57 -12.03 3.48 -0.49
CA PHE A 57 -12.85 3.39 -1.70
C PHE A 57 -13.89 4.51 -1.82
N ASP A 58 -14.42 4.99 -0.70
CA ASP A 58 -15.38 6.08 -0.64
C ASP A 58 -14.72 7.48 -0.74
N LYS A 59 -13.39 7.54 -0.85
CA LYS A 59 -12.59 8.77 -0.83
C LYS A 59 -12.94 9.69 0.35
N CYS A 60 -13.35 9.11 1.48
CA CYS A 60 -13.56 9.90 2.69
C CYS A 60 -12.26 10.50 3.21
N TYR A 61 -11.10 9.93 2.87
CA TYR A 61 -9.77 10.41 3.26
C TYR A 61 -8.94 10.82 2.04
N ASP A 62 -7.83 11.51 2.27
CA ASP A 62 -6.93 11.98 1.22
C ASP A 62 -6.12 10.86 0.55
N SER A 63 -6.00 9.71 1.21
CA SER A 63 -5.09 8.62 0.83
C SER A 63 -5.64 7.27 1.30
N GLY A 64 -5.08 6.18 0.77
CA GLY A 64 -5.16 4.87 1.41
C GLY A 64 -4.10 4.73 2.50
N SER A 65 -4.07 3.58 3.18
CA SER A 65 -3.03 3.32 4.19
C SER A 65 -2.60 1.86 4.19
N VAL A 66 -1.41 1.62 4.73
CA VAL A 66 -0.97 0.29 5.16
C VAL A 66 -0.70 0.34 6.65
N VAL A 67 -1.25 -0.63 7.37
CA VAL A 67 -1.04 -0.78 8.81
C VAL A 67 -0.44 -2.13 9.15
N ALA A 68 0.41 -2.15 10.17
CA ALA A 68 0.96 -3.36 10.77
C ALA A 68 0.28 -3.63 12.11
N LEU A 69 -0.16 -4.87 12.31
CA LEU A 69 -0.82 -5.34 13.51
C LEU A 69 -0.01 -6.48 14.13
N ASP A 70 0.23 -6.43 15.43
CA ASP A 70 0.74 -7.58 16.19
C ASP A 70 -0.46 -8.39 16.69
N LEU A 71 -0.59 -9.63 16.23
CA LEU A 71 -1.74 -10.46 16.55
C LEU A 71 -1.78 -10.89 18.03
N ASP A 72 -0.64 -10.86 18.73
CA ASP A 72 -0.58 -11.06 20.19
C ASP A 72 -1.23 -9.87 20.91
N ALA A 73 -0.94 -8.65 20.46
CA ALA A 73 -1.48 -7.43 21.06
C ALA A 73 -2.97 -7.24 20.75
N VAL A 74 -3.46 -7.73 19.60
CA VAL A 74 -4.89 -7.76 19.28
C VAL A 74 -5.63 -8.82 20.11
N GLY A 75 -4.92 -9.87 20.57
CA GLY A 75 -5.49 -10.94 21.39
C GLY A 75 -6.38 -11.90 20.60
N VAL A 76 -6.09 -12.10 19.31
CA VAL A 76 -6.82 -13.03 18.45
C VAL A 76 -6.17 -14.41 18.44
N ARG A 77 -6.96 -15.42 18.04
CA ARG A 77 -6.47 -16.78 17.83
C ARG A 77 -5.31 -16.77 16.82
N PRO A 78 -4.20 -17.50 17.10
CA PRO A 78 -3.16 -17.70 16.10
C PRO A 78 -3.70 -18.32 14.81
N PHE A 79 -3.21 -17.87 13.66
CA PHE A 79 -3.55 -18.48 12.38
C PHE A 79 -3.10 -19.95 12.35
N GLY A 80 -4.01 -20.83 11.94
CA GLY A 80 -3.76 -22.26 11.73
C GLY A 80 -3.97 -23.15 12.96
N THR A 81 -4.35 -22.59 14.11
CA THR A 81 -4.74 -23.41 15.27
C THR A 81 -6.20 -23.82 15.20
N ASP A 82 -6.51 -25.01 15.71
CA ASP A 82 -7.88 -25.51 15.81
C ASP A 82 -8.77 -24.57 16.63
N PHE A 83 -10.06 -24.57 16.32
CA PHE A 83 -11.05 -23.82 17.07
C PHE A 83 -11.39 -24.57 18.37
N ASP A 84 -11.17 -23.92 19.52
CA ASP A 84 -11.65 -24.41 20.82
C ASP A 84 -12.89 -23.60 21.25
N PRO A 85 -14.08 -24.22 21.30
CA PRO A 85 -15.31 -23.58 21.77
C PRO A 85 -15.26 -23.11 23.24
N GLY A 86 -14.33 -23.62 24.04
CA GLY A 86 -14.14 -23.25 25.45
C GLY A 86 -13.22 -22.06 25.68
N GLU A 87 -12.57 -21.55 24.63
CA GLU A 87 -11.59 -20.48 24.74
C GLU A 87 -12.27 -19.11 24.87
N SER A 88 -11.90 -18.36 25.91
CA SER A 88 -12.41 -17.00 26.14
C SER A 88 -11.57 -15.96 25.40
N LEU A 89 -11.67 -15.96 24.06
CA LEU A 89 -11.08 -14.89 23.23
C LEU A 89 -12.05 -13.70 23.11
N PRO A 90 -11.56 -12.48 22.83
CA PRO A 90 -12.42 -11.34 22.60
C PRO A 90 -13.36 -11.61 21.42
N ASN A 91 -14.67 -11.55 21.66
CA ASN A 91 -15.66 -11.58 20.57
C ASN A 91 -15.65 -10.28 19.75
N ASP A 92 -15.20 -9.19 20.39
CA ASP A 92 -15.07 -7.85 19.79
C ASP A 92 -13.65 -7.33 19.96
N VAL A 93 -13.04 -6.90 18.86
CA VAL A 93 -11.74 -6.21 18.86
C VAL A 93 -12.00 -4.71 18.96
N THR A 94 -11.79 -4.15 20.14
CA THR A 94 -12.05 -2.72 20.43
C THR A 94 -10.84 -1.81 20.17
N SER A 95 -9.65 -2.39 20.08
CA SER A 95 -8.41 -1.70 19.76
C SER A 95 -7.52 -2.59 18.90
N LEU A 96 -6.91 -1.98 17.87
CA LEU A 96 -5.97 -2.65 16.98
C LEU A 96 -4.51 -2.51 17.43
N GLY A 97 -4.25 -1.74 18.49
CA GLY A 97 -2.88 -1.51 18.98
C GLY A 97 -1.95 -0.80 17.99
N ILE A 98 -2.49 -0.13 16.96
CA ILE A 98 -1.71 0.53 15.91
C ILE A 98 -0.99 1.75 16.50
N GLY A 99 0.34 1.68 16.57
CA GLY A 99 1.19 2.83 16.89
C GLY A 99 1.42 3.74 15.68
N ALA A 100 1.90 4.96 15.91
CA ALA A 100 2.25 5.90 14.84
C ALA A 100 3.32 5.34 13.87
N GLN A 101 4.19 4.44 14.37
CA GLN A 101 5.22 3.79 13.56
C GLN A 101 4.67 2.61 12.73
N SER A 102 3.47 2.13 13.04
CA SER A 102 2.82 0.97 12.40
C SER A 102 1.89 1.36 11.25
N TYR A 103 2.14 2.53 10.67
CA TYR A 103 1.25 3.17 9.71
C TYR A 103 2.06 3.90 8.62
N VAL A 104 1.64 3.75 7.36
CA VAL A 104 2.09 4.57 6.23
C VAL A 104 0.91 4.90 5.31
N GLN A 105 0.97 6.03 4.62
CA GLN A 105 0.02 6.42 3.59
C GLN A 105 0.42 5.85 2.24
N ILE A 106 -0.57 5.38 1.51
CA ILE A 106 -0.45 4.94 0.11
C ILE A 106 -1.52 5.63 -0.72
N GLN A 107 -1.50 5.43 -2.04
CA GLN A 107 -2.55 5.99 -2.87
C GLN A 107 -3.90 5.28 -2.59
N SER A 108 -5.00 6.01 -2.77
CA SER A 108 -6.35 5.45 -2.67
C SER A 108 -6.58 4.34 -3.70
N PHE A 109 -7.60 3.54 -3.47
CA PHE A 109 -7.95 2.34 -4.22
C PHE A 109 -6.84 1.28 -4.24
N ALA A 110 -6.26 1.02 -3.07
CA ALA A 110 -5.31 -0.07 -2.87
C ALA A 110 -5.89 -1.42 -3.34
N GLY A 111 -5.06 -2.20 -4.05
CA GLY A 111 -5.37 -3.55 -4.48
C GLY A 111 -4.97 -4.61 -3.45
N GLU A 112 -4.63 -5.79 -3.94
CA GLU A 112 -4.08 -6.89 -3.14
C GLU A 112 -2.69 -6.52 -2.58
N MET A 113 -2.17 -7.32 -1.65
CA MET A 113 -0.85 -7.13 -1.08
C MET A 113 -0.02 -8.40 -1.24
N ALA A 114 1.24 -8.24 -1.62
CA ALA A 114 2.21 -9.33 -1.60
C ALA A 114 3.35 -9.02 -0.65
N ILE A 115 3.91 -10.07 -0.07
CA ILE A 115 5.04 -10.00 0.84
C ILE A 115 6.25 -10.71 0.24
N TRP A 116 7.40 -10.04 0.28
CA TRP A 116 8.70 -10.66 0.04
C TRP A 116 9.43 -10.81 1.36
N SER A 117 9.66 -12.05 1.79
CA SER A 117 10.31 -12.38 3.06
C SER A 117 11.61 -13.16 2.80
N PRO A 118 12.71 -12.47 2.46
CA PRO A 118 14.00 -13.13 2.26
C PRO A 118 14.55 -13.69 3.59
N PRO A 119 15.33 -14.79 3.57
CA PRO A 119 15.92 -15.34 4.78
C PRO A 119 16.79 -14.32 5.54
N GLY A 120 16.62 -14.26 6.86
CA GLY A 120 17.47 -13.46 7.75
C GLY A 120 17.27 -11.94 7.65
N ARG A 121 16.18 -11.46 7.05
CA ARG A 121 15.84 -10.02 7.02
C ARG A 121 14.32 -9.83 7.21
N PRO A 122 13.88 -8.66 7.71
CA PRO A 122 12.47 -8.31 7.71
C PRO A 122 11.88 -8.28 6.29
N PRO A 123 10.57 -8.49 6.17
CA PRO A 123 9.90 -8.53 4.89
C PRO A 123 9.75 -7.14 4.27
N ARG A 124 9.46 -7.14 2.98
CA ARG A 124 8.98 -5.97 2.22
C ARG A 124 7.59 -6.25 1.67
N LEU A 125 6.70 -5.28 1.82
CA LEU A 125 5.34 -5.32 1.31
C LEU A 125 5.28 -4.60 -0.03
N PHE A 126 4.47 -5.12 -0.94
CA PHE A 126 4.14 -4.50 -2.21
C PHE A 126 2.63 -4.30 -2.28
N VAL A 127 2.20 -3.08 -2.60
CA VAL A 127 0.79 -2.72 -2.72
C VAL A 127 0.59 -1.85 -3.96
N PRO A 128 -0.11 -2.33 -5.00
CA PRO A 128 -0.59 -1.48 -6.07
C PRO A 128 -1.78 -0.62 -5.62
N ALA A 129 -1.93 0.54 -6.22
CA ALA A 129 -3.08 1.40 -6.03
C ALA A 129 -3.48 2.06 -7.36
N ARG A 130 -4.78 2.03 -7.68
CA ARG A 130 -5.30 2.42 -9.00
C ARG A 130 -5.79 3.87 -9.11
N ALA A 131 -5.57 4.71 -8.10
CA ALA A 131 -5.87 6.13 -8.27
C ALA A 131 -4.80 6.81 -9.16
N GLU A 132 -4.69 8.12 -9.05
CA GLU A 132 -3.82 8.97 -9.86
C GLU A 132 -2.37 8.42 -9.87
N GLY A 133 -1.84 8.17 -11.07
CA GLY A 133 -0.49 7.65 -11.28
C GLY A 133 -0.35 6.12 -11.28
N SER A 134 -1.40 5.35 -10.95
CA SER A 134 -1.36 3.87 -10.87
C SER A 134 -0.08 3.36 -10.19
N LEU A 135 0.06 3.68 -8.91
CA LEU A 135 1.32 3.55 -8.20
C LEU A 135 1.52 2.14 -7.63
N LEU A 136 2.76 1.66 -7.69
CA LEU A 136 3.24 0.53 -6.89
C LEU A 136 4.02 1.05 -5.69
N HIS A 137 3.49 0.79 -4.50
CA HIS A 137 4.13 1.11 -3.23
C HIS A 137 4.98 -0.07 -2.75
N ALA A 138 6.20 0.22 -2.33
CA ALA A 138 7.09 -0.74 -1.69
C ALA A 138 7.38 -0.25 -0.26
N ILE A 139 7.11 -1.09 0.73
CA ILE A 139 7.15 -0.72 2.14
C ILE A 139 8.06 -1.70 2.89
N ASP A 140 9.11 -1.19 3.49
CA ASP A 140 10.00 -1.96 4.38
C ASP A 140 9.36 -2.10 5.76
N VAL A 141 9.40 -3.32 6.28
CA VAL A 141 9.06 -3.63 7.66
C VAL A 141 10.33 -3.59 8.51
N GLY A 142 10.26 -3.03 9.71
CA GLY A 142 11.34 -3.01 10.69
C GLY A 142 11.58 -4.38 11.34
N ASP A 143 12.70 -4.51 12.05
CA ASP A 143 13.04 -5.74 12.78
C ASP A 143 12.04 -6.07 13.91
N ASP A 144 11.26 -5.08 14.35
CA ASP A 144 10.18 -5.22 15.32
C ASP A 144 8.87 -5.77 14.72
N GLY A 145 8.81 -5.96 13.39
CA GLY A 145 7.63 -6.40 12.64
C GLY A 145 6.50 -5.37 12.52
N LEU A 146 6.62 -4.23 13.21
CA LEU A 146 5.59 -3.20 13.32
C LEU A 146 5.98 -1.92 12.61
N SER A 147 7.24 -1.51 12.69
CA SER A 147 7.69 -0.26 12.09
C SER A 147 7.63 -0.34 10.57
N LEU A 148 6.81 0.49 9.94
CA LEU A 148 6.70 0.57 8.49
C LEU A 148 7.53 1.75 7.94
N SER A 149 8.08 1.62 6.74
CA SER A 149 8.77 2.74 6.08
C SER A 149 8.73 2.63 4.56
N CYS A 150 8.69 3.76 3.87
CA CYS A 150 8.61 3.80 2.41
C CYS A 150 10.00 3.56 1.79
N VAL A 151 10.11 2.57 0.91
CA VAL A 151 11.40 2.18 0.30
C VAL A 151 12.01 3.34 -0.50
N GLN A 152 11.17 4.11 -1.19
CA GLN A 152 11.56 5.21 -2.06
C GLN A 152 11.71 6.57 -1.33
N GLY A 153 11.65 6.58 0.00
CA GLY A 153 11.65 7.80 0.82
C GLY A 153 10.23 8.37 1.04
N GLY A 154 10.13 9.57 1.60
CA GLY A 154 8.83 10.19 1.93
C GLY A 154 8.35 10.00 3.37
N GLU A 155 9.24 9.61 4.28
CA GLU A 155 8.94 9.30 5.70
C GLU A 155 7.82 8.25 5.86
N ARG A 156 6.58 8.74 5.99
CA ARG A 156 5.35 7.98 6.20
C ARG A 156 4.34 8.14 5.07
N ASP A 157 4.67 8.93 4.06
CA ASP A 157 3.86 9.10 2.85
C ASP A 157 4.54 8.38 1.68
N CYS A 158 4.13 7.14 1.44
CA CYS A 158 4.69 6.30 0.39
C CYS A 158 4.12 6.63 -0.99
N ARG A 159 3.33 7.70 -1.13
CA ARG A 159 2.93 8.26 -2.42
C ARG A 159 4.08 9.05 -3.05
N VAL A 160 4.93 9.65 -2.21
CA VAL A 160 6.12 10.39 -2.64
C VAL A 160 7.13 9.40 -3.20
N ASN A 161 7.56 9.63 -4.45
CA ASN A 161 8.52 8.78 -5.18
C ASN A 161 8.08 7.31 -5.38
N ALA A 162 6.78 7.00 -5.23
CA ALA A 162 6.27 5.69 -5.58
C ALA A 162 6.51 5.39 -7.07
N LEU A 163 6.58 4.10 -7.42
CA LEU A 163 6.79 3.71 -8.79
C LEU A 163 5.48 3.86 -9.58
N SER A 164 5.47 4.75 -10.57
CA SER A 164 4.39 4.86 -11.55
C SER A 164 4.37 3.62 -12.45
N LEU A 165 3.24 2.93 -12.52
CA LEU A 165 3.02 1.83 -13.48
C LEU A 165 2.52 2.33 -14.84
N LEU A 166 2.36 3.65 -14.98
CA LEU A 166 2.08 4.29 -16.25
C LEU A 166 3.38 4.61 -17.03
N ASP A 167 4.51 4.81 -16.33
CA ASP A 167 5.78 5.31 -16.89
C ASP A 167 6.92 4.27 -16.83
N VAL A 168 6.61 3.00 -17.09
CA VAL A 168 7.56 1.89 -16.96
C VAL A 168 8.59 1.90 -18.10
N PRO A 169 9.90 1.73 -17.86
CA PRO A 169 10.90 1.62 -18.93
C PRO A 169 10.56 0.49 -19.91
N GLY A 170 10.34 0.84 -21.19
CA GLY A 170 9.77 -0.05 -22.21
C GLY A 170 8.38 0.37 -22.67
N ALA A 171 7.69 1.21 -21.89
CA ALA A 171 6.56 2.01 -22.36
C ALA A 171 7.11 3.06 -23.34
N SER A 172 6.79 2.90 -24.62
CA SER A 172 7.21 3.82 -25.67
C SER A 172 6.01 4.15 -26.54
N ASN A 173 5.87 5.44 -26.88
CA ASN A 173 5.10 6.00 -28.01
C ASN A 173 3.98 5.09 -28.56
N GLY A 174 2.99 4.72 -27.74
CA GLY A 174 1.80 3.99 -28.18
C GLY A 174 1.59 2.56 -27.65
N LEU A 175 2.45 2.02 -26.79
CA LEU A 175 2.28 0.72 -26.09
C LEU A 175 2.81 0.81 -24.65
N PRO A 176 2.19 0.16 -23.65
CA PRO A 176 1.15 0.87 -22.90
C PRO A 176 1.45 0.98 -21.40
N SER A 177 1.11 2.14 -20.87
CA SER A 177 0.65 2.29 -19.49
C SER A 177 -0.24 1.12 -19.10
N ALA A 178 0.00 0.52 -17.93
CA ALA A 178 -0.88 -0.51 -17.38
C ALA A 178 -1.75 0.14 -16.28
N PRO A 179 -2.85 0.83 -16.64
CA PRO A 179 -3.75 1.42 -15.67
C PRO A 179 -4.52 0.33 -14.91
N GLY A 180 -5.11 0.72 -13.78
CA GLY A 180 -5.93 -0.18 -12.98
C GLY A 180 -5.16 -1.35 -12.34
N PRO A 181 -3.98 -1.13 -11.72
CA PRO A 181 -3.28 -2.19 -11.03
C PRO A 181 -4.14 -2.70 -9.85
N LEU A 182 -4.23 -4.02 -9.72
CA LEU A 182 -5.10 -4.67 -8.74
C LEU A 182 -4.37 -5.75 -7.95
N GLY A 183 -3.78 -6.73 -8.62
CA GLY A 183 -3.07 -7.83 -7.97
C GLY A 183 -1.58 -7.61 -7.98
N VAL A 184 -0.90 -8.22 -7.02
CA VAL A 184 0.57 -8.23 -6.96
C VAL A 184 1.05 -9.58 -6.44
N SER A 185 2.16 -10.06 -6.96
CA SER A 185 2.81 -11.28 -6.47
C SER A 185 4.32 -11.13 -6.52
N VAL A 186 5.01 -11.91 -5.70
CA VAL A 186 6.47 -11.98 -5.68
C VAL A 186 6.89 -13.38 -6.05
N ALA A 187 7.68 -13.52 -7.11
CA ALA A 187 8.28 -14.77 -7.53
C ALA A 187 9.71 -14.87 -6.98
N GLY A 188 9.97 -15.88 -6.16
CA GLY A 188 11.27 -16.11 -5.52
C GLY A 188 11.41 -15.44 -4.15
N ASN A 189 12.39 -15.90 -3.38
CA ASN A 189 12.71 -15.42 -2.02
C ASN A 189 14.15 -14.87 -1.90
N GLY A 190 14.95 -14.96 -2.97
CA GLY A 190 16.32 -14.45 -3.04
C GLY A 190 16.42 -13.00 -3.51
N GLU A 191 17.65 -12.52 -3.71
CA GLU A 191 17.91 -11.17 -4.23
C GLU A 191 17.44 -10.97 -5.68
N ASP A 192 17.21 -12.06 -6.40
CA ASP A 192 16.72 -12.11 -7.77
C ASP A 192 15.19 -12.12 -7.86
N ALA A 193 14.49 -12.05 -6.72
CA ALA A 193 13.04 -12.04 -6.66
C ALA A 193 12.42 -10.98 -7.59
N ARG A 194 11.32 -11.38 -8.23
CA ARG A 194 10.61 -10.56 -9.23
C ARG A 194 9.24 -10.20 -8.71
N VAL A 195 8.87 -8.93 -8.84
CA VAL A 195 7.53 -8.45 -8.51
C VAL A 195 6.69 -8.40 -9.78
N TRP A 196 5.52 -9.02 -9.73
CA TRP A 196 4.56 -9.04 -10.83
C TRP A 196 3.30 -8.30 -10.41
N VAL A 197 2.80 -7.42 -11.27
CA VAL A 197 1.57 -6.67 -11.03
C VAL A 197 0.54 -7.01 -12.10
N THR A 198 -0.68 -7.36 -11.67
CA THR A 198 -1.81 -7.58 -12.57
C THR A 198 -2.70 -6.35 -12.62
N HIS A 199 -3.35 -6.16 -13.76
CA HIS A 199 -4.11 -4.96 -14.07
C HIS A 199 -5.52 -5.35 -14.52
N THR A 200 -6.52 -4.56 -14.14
CA THR A 200 -7.92 -4.77 -14.57
C THR A 200 -8.18 -4.29 -15.99
N GLU A 201 -7.29 -3.45 -16.50
CA GLU A 201 -7.36 -2.91 -17.85
C GLU A 201 -6.22 -3.51 -18.67
N LEU A 202 -6.52 -3.78 -19.95
CA LEU A 202 -5.52 -4.28 -20.87
C LEU A 202 -4.49 -3.21 -21.15
N ALA A 203 -3.24 -3.62 -21.06
CA ALA A 203 -2.10 -2.91 -21.61
C ALA A 203 -2.27 -2.80 -23.15
N GLY A 204 -2.77 -1.67 -23.67
CA GLY A 204 -2.69 -1.36 -25.12
C GLY A 204 -3.58 -0.21 -25.61
N PRO A 205 -3.40 0.27 -26.85
CA PRO A 205 -4.36 1.15 -27.51
C PRO A 205 -5.69 0.40 -27.79
N PRO A 206 -6.84 1.10 -27.83
CA PRO A 206 -8.18 0.51 -27.77
C PRO A 206 -8.63 -0.34 -28.98
N THR A 207 -7.74 -0.75 -29.90
CA THR A 207 -8.13 -1.38 -31.17
C THR A 207 -7.43 -2.69 -31.54
N THR A 208 -6.59 -3.28 -30.69
CA THR A 208 -5.97 -4.58 -30.99
C THR A 208 -5.70 -5.35 -29.71
N PHE A 209 -6.61 -6.23 -29.32
CA PHE A 209 -6.35 -7.22 -28.29
C PHE A 209 -6.69 -8.61 -28.82
N THR A 210 -5.68 -9.47 -28.87
CA THR A 210 -5.88 -10.92 -28.94
C THR A 210 -5.57 -11.50 -27.56
N GLU A 211 -6.17 -12.65 -27.22
CA GLU A 211 -6.03 -13.30 -25.91
C GLU A 211 -4.56 -13.60 -25.50
N ALA A 212 -3.64 -13.57 -26.47
CA ALA A 212 -2.20 -13.73 -26.27
C ALA A 212 -1.50 -12.51 -25.62
N ASP A 213 -2.15 -11.34 -25.56
CA ASP A 213 -1.55 -10.08 -25.07
C ASP A 213 -1.70 -9.86 -23.55
N LEU A 214 -2.27 -10.83 -22.83
CA LEU A 214 -2.38 -10.85 -21.36
C LEU A 214 -0.99 -11.13 -20.73
N GLY A 215 -0.09 -10.14 -20.76
CA GLY A 215 1.26 -10.23 -20.19
C GLY A 215 1.38 -9.58 -18.82
N ALA A 216 1.91 -10.31 -17.83
CA ALA A 216 2.28 -9.76 -16.52
C ALA A 216 3.55 -8.90 -16.63
N THR A 217 3.57 -7.72 -15.98
CA THR A 217 4.74 -6.83 -15.98
C THR A 217 5.68 -7.19 -14.83
N CYS A 218 6.96 -7.40 -15.12
CA CYS A 218 8.00 -7.83 -14.19
C CYS A 218 8.87 -6.65 -13.75
N PHE A 219 9.01 -6.40 -12.45
CA PHE A 219 9.94 -5.42 -11.90
C PHE A 219 11.06 -6.08 -11.08
N THR A 220 12.28 -5.59 -11.25
CA THR A 220 13.45 -5.93 -10.42
C THR A 220 13.59 -4.94 -9.27
N SER A 221 13.63 -5.43 -8.02
CA SER A 221 13.76 -4.59 -6.83
C SER A 221 15.11 -3.85 -6.79
N PRO A 222 15.16 -2.53 -6.50
CA PRO A 222 16.43 -1.83 -6.34
C PRO A 222 17.15 -2.28 -5.07
N ARG A 223 18.46 -2.56 -5.20
CA ARG A 223 19.37 -2.86 -4.09
C ARG A 223 19.43 -1.69 -3.12
N ARG A 224 19.38 -1.98 -1.82
CA ARG A 224 19.71 -1.02 -0.75
C ARG A 224 21.17 -0.61 -0.89
N THR A 225 21.43 0.65 -1.25
CA THR A 225 22.79 1.20 -1.23
C THR A 225 23.27 1.23 0.23
N PRO A 226 24.44 0.67 0.57
CA PRO A 226 24.97 0.78 1.93
C PRO A 226 25.21 2.25 2.26
N ARG A 227 24.70 2.67 3.41
CA ARG A 227 24.87 4.02 3.94
C ARG A 227 26.36 4.25 4.16
N ALA A 228 26.96 5.18 3.43
CA ALA A 228 28.33 5.62 3.69
C ALA A 228 28.38 6.25 5.08
N THR A 229 29.14 5.63 5.98
CA THR A 229 29.51 6.21 7.26
C THR A 229 30.34 7.48 7.02
N ARG A 230 29.85 8.61 7.51
CA ARG A 230 30.66 9.78 7.87
C ARG A 230 30.47 10.04 9.35
#